data_AF-A0A1L7X7P7-F1
#
_entry.id   AF-A0A1L7X7P7-F1
#
_cell.length_a   1.000
_cell.length_b   1.000
_cell.length_c   1.000
_cell.angle_alpha   90.00
_cell.angle_beta   90.00
_cell.angle_gamma   90.00
#
_symmetry.space_group_name_H-M   'P 1'
#
loop_
_entity.id
_entity.type
_entity.pdbx_description
1 polymer ?
#
loop_
_entity_poly.entity_id
_entity_poly.type
_entity_poly.pdbx_seq_one_letter_code
_entity_poly.pdbx_strand_id
1 'polypeptide(L)'
;MPAPGQFLPRKSSAHRIACIALYRALLKQCPHIPIPDDIPLRGKTGPIKHLIQKAFRKNVYLTGPRVIVPALESGYAVHSLLHHASLSPANAPNPSLAQVHTLLRTLSQEYQAARIACPPKPPPRRPCITPYPGAPKLVDIRPLPKEKLTGRRHVPKLVGVHSVFPFLRFKKPQSPYLSRILRNKVKKKHLRYERIDEMDELVAMGELEDGWDKILEHYDQVDSSKEGRKDQSLELEVDEEEQKWKPDPKLDPSLEWEVDEQAGEDEWKPGPYWYDSWTSAAKRAINDTWKANNREGKKAKKLGEKMAEIIEQEKNLAEEERRERRHLKNMEKIEKKIKEGTIEKLEKVAEQQKPLGVRKDEIVGQTRQEKVEEKIKVMTEKLGNSAGRGKQLRITRIGTPEERLGKSPLGITGAGRPGEKPDKSAARGKSQAHQKWKAGGRASF
;
A
#
# COMPACT_ATOMS: atom_id res chain seq x y z
N MET A 1 34.19 -28.29 -14.44
CA MET A 1 34.23 -28.70 -15.85
C MET A 1 33.38 -29.96 -15.99
N PRO A 2 32.46 -30.07 -16.98
CA PRO A 2 31.79 -31.33 -17.25
C PRO A 2 32.80 -32.36 -17.76
N ALA A 3 32.58 -33.64 -17.46
CA ALA A 3 33.47 -34.71 -17.91
C ALA A 3 33.50 -34.77 -19.46
N PRO A 4 34.67 -35.06 -20.07
CA PRO A 4 34.76 -35.24 -21.52
C PRO A 4 33.79 -36.35 -21.97
N GLY A 5 32.88 -36.03 -22.90
CA GLY A 5 31.85 -36.94 -23.42
C GLY A 5 30.43 -36.72 -22.85
N GLN A 6 30.24 -35.82 -21.88
CA GLN A 6 28.90 -35.54 -21.36
C GLN A 6 28.11 -34.63 -22.31
N PHE A 7 27.09 -35.19 -22.99
CA PHE A 7 26.14 -34.41 -23.78
C PHE A 7 25.35 -33.46 -22.88
N LEU A 8 25.53 -32.15 -23.10
CA LEU A 8 24.76 -31.11 -22.42
C LEU A 8 23.85 -30.43 -23.45
N PRO A 9 22.53 -30.69 -23.43
CA PRO A 9 21.61 -30.20 -24.45
C PRO A 9 21.64 -28.68 -24.62
N ARG A 10 21.87 -27.95 -23.51
CA ARG A 10 22.00 -26.48 -23.52
C ARG A 10 23.24 -25.95 -24.23
N LYS A 11 24.30 -26.76 -24.36
CA LYS A 11 25.56 -26.39 -25.02
C LYS A 11 25.65 -26.92 -26.44
N SER A 12 24.81 -27.89 -26.83
CA SER A 12 24.72 -28.39 -28.19
C SER A 12 23.84 -27.46 -29.03
N SER A 13 24.46 -26.73 -29.97
CA SER A 13 23.74 -25.90 -30.94
C SER A 13 22.82 -26.76 -31.82
N ALA A 14 23.27 -27.93 -32.27
CA ALA A 14 22.50 -28.87 -33.08
C ALA A 14 21.20 -29.30 -32.39
N HIS A 15 21.25 -29.66 -31.11
CA HIS A 15 20.06 -30.02 -30.34
C HIS A 15 19.07 -28.86 -30.24
N ARG A 16 19.56 -27.65 -29.93
CA ARG A 16 18.72 -26.46 -29.83
C ARG A 16 18.02 -26.16 -31.16
N ILE A 17 18.75 -26.26 -32.28
CA ILE A 17 18.19 -26.04 -33.63
C ILE A 17 17.14 -27.10 -33.95
N ALA A 18 17.43 -28.39 -33.71
CA ALA A 18 16.49 -29.48 -33.96
C ALA A 18 15.18 -29.32 -33.16
N CYS A 19 15.28 -29.03 -31.86
CA CYS A 19 14.12 -28.78 -31.01
C CYS A 19 13.29 -27.58 -31.47
N ILE A 20 13.94 -26.47 -31.85
CA ILE A 20 13.24 -25.27 -32.35
C ILE A 20 12.57 -25.54 -33.69
N ALA A 21 13.25 -26.23 -34.60
CA ALA A 21 12.71 -26.59 -35.91
C ALA A 21 11.48 -27.49 -35.76
N LEU A 22 11.57 -28.54 -34.94
CA LEU A 22 10.46 -29.45 -34.66
C LEU A 22 9.29 -28.72 -33.99
N TYR A 23 9.55 -27.89 -32.99
CA TYR A 23 8.53 -27.09 -32.31
C TYR A 23 7.79 -26.16 -33.30
N ARG A 24 8.52 -25.47 -34.17
CA ARG A 24 7.93 -24.59 -35.19
C ARG A 24 7.15 -25.37 -36.23
N ALA A 25 7.67 -26.50 -36.71
CA ALA A 25 6.99 -27.35 -37.68
C ALA A 25 5.65 -27.86 -37.13
N LEU A 26 5.62 -28.36 -35.89
CA LEU A 26 4.40 -28.79 -35.22
C LEU A 26 3.38 -27.65 -35.08
N LEU A 27 3.82 -26.47 -34.65
CA LEU A 27 2.93 -25.31 -34.50
C LEU A 27 2.38 -24.78 -35.83
N LYS A 28 3.13 -24.92 -36.92
CA LYS A 28 2.69 -24.55 -38.26
C LYS A 28 1.56 -25.45 -38.75
N GLN A 29 1.52 -26.72 -38.36
CA GLN A 29 0.48 -27.68 -38.76
C GLN A 29 -0.82 -27.54 -37.95
N CYS A 30 -0.75 -27.10 -36.69
CA CYS A 30 -1.91 -26.94 -35.80
C CYS A 30 -3.14 -26.21 -36.39
N PRO A 31 -3.03 -25.06 -37.07
CA PRO A 31 -4.20 -24.34 -37.58
C PRO A 31 -4.89 -25.03 -38.77
N HIS A 32 -4.19 -25.93 -39.46
CA HIS A 32 -4.73 -26.63 -40.63
C HIS A 32 -5.58 -27.85 -40.27
N ILE A 33 -5.62 -28.25 -39.00
CA ILE A 33 -6.36 -29.42 -38.55
C ILE A 33 -7.73 -28.95 -38.06
N PRO A 34 -8.84 -29.45 -38.64
CA PRO A 34 -10.17 -29.11 -38.17
C PRO A 34 -10.39 -29.72 -36.77
N ILE A 35 -10.83 -28.87 -35.85
CA ILE A 35 -11.15 -29.27 -34.47
C ILE A 35 -12.66 -29.49 -34.41
N PRO A 36 -13.13 -30.65 -33.91
CA PRO A 36 -14.56 -30.91 -33.76
C PRO A 36 -15.13 -30.09 -32.60
N ASP A 37 -16.38 -29.65 -32.76
CA ASP A 37 -17.10 -28.80 -31.80
C ASP A 37 -17.31 -29.46 -30.42
N ASP A 38 -17.26 -30.80 -30.37
CA ASP A 38 -17.38 -31.59 -29.14
C ASP A 38 -16.27 -31.29 -28.10
N ILE A 39 -15.15 -30.70 -28.53
CA ILE A 39 -13.97 -30.50 -27.68
C ILE A 39 -13.98 -29.07 -27.11
N PRO A 40 -14.12 -28.90 -25.78
CA PRO A 40 -14.17 -27.57 -25.19
C PRO A 40 -12.84 -26.83 -25.37
N LEU A 41 -12.90 -25.65 -26.00
CA LEU A 41 -11.76 -24.75 -26.16
C LEU A 41 -11.30 -24.26 -24.77
N ARG A 42 -10.12 -24.72 -24.34
CA ARG A 42 -9.56 -24.34 -23.03
C ARG A 42 -8.67 -23.10 -23.14
N GLY A 43 -9.30 -21.94 -22.97
CA GLY A 43 -8.62 -20.65 -22.93
C GLY A 43 -8.28 -20.10 -24.32
N LYS A 44 -7.38 -19.11 -24.36
CA LYS A 44 -7.06 -18.35 -25.60
C LYS A 44 -6.30 -19.16 -26.67
N THR A 45 -5.75 -20.32 -26.33
CA THR A 45 -4.96 -21.16 -27.25
C THR A 45 -5.70 -22.44 -27.59
N GLY A 46 -5.71 -22.82 -28.88
CA GLY A 46 -6.27 -24.10 -29.31
C GLY A 46 -5.67 -25.32 -28.60
N PRO A 47 -6.45 -26.41 -28.43
CA PRO A 47 -6.09 -27.57 -27.60
C PRO A 47 -4.80 -28.25 -28.05
N ILE A 48 -4.62 -28.48 -29.35
CA ILE A 48 -3.43 -29.13 -29.92
C ILE A 48 -2.17 -28.29 -29.65
N LYS A 49 -2.26 -26.97 -29.89
CA LYS A 49 -1.17 -26.02 -29.60
C LYS A 49 -0.80 -26.04 -28.12
N HIS A 50 -1.78 -26.05 -27.23
CA HIS A 50 -1.55 -26.11 -25.78
C HIS A 50 -0.83 -27.41 -25.38
N LEU A 51 -1.23 -28.56 -25.93
CA LEU A 51 -0.61 -29.85 -25.65
C LEU A 51 0.85 -29.91 -26.09
N ILE A 52 1.17 -29.43 -27.31
CA ILE A 52 2.56 -29.37 -27.80
C ILE A 52 3.41 -28.48 -26.89
N GLN A 53 2.92 -27.28 -26.55
CA GLN A 53 3.63 -26.38 -25.65
C GLN A 53 3.85 -27.01 -24.27
N LYS A 54 2.85 -27.70 -23.72
CA LYS A 54 2.95 -28.41 -22.45
C LYS A 54 3.97 -29.55 -22.51
N ALA A 55 4.01 -30.32 -23.61
CA ALA A 55 4.95 -31.41 -23.81
C ALA A 55 6.40 -30.91 -23.88
N PHE A 56 6.68 -29.87 -24.68
CA PHE A 56 8.01 -29.27 -24.75
C PHE A 56 8.46 -28.70 -23.41
N ARG A 57 7.56 -28.02 -22.66
CA ARG A 57 7.85 -27.51 -21.31
C ARG A 57 8.19 -28.62 -20.32
N LYS A 58 7.48 -29.76 -20.37
CA LYS A 58 7.77 -30.94 -19.54
C LYS A 58 9.18 -31.48 -19.82
N ASN A 59 9.59 -31.45 -21.09
CA ASN A 59 10.85 -32.04 -21.55
C ASN A 59 12.08 -31.10 -21.44
N VAL A 60 11.92 -29.85 -20.99
CA VAL A 60 13.03 -28.87 -20.86
C VAL A 60 14.17 -29.35 -19.96
N TYR A 61 13.85 -30.18 -18.96
CA TYR A 61 14.82 -30.65 -17.97
C TYR A 61 15.48 -31.98 -18.35
N LEU A 62 15.17 -32.55 -19.52
CA LEU A 62 15.82 -33.75 -19.99
C LEU A 62 17.26 -33.44 -20.41
N THR A 63 18.22 -34.10 -19.77
CA THR A 63 19.66 -33.86 -19.98
C THR A 63 20.38 -35.01 -20.68
N GLY A 64 19.83 -36.22 -20.66
CA GLY A 64 20.47 -37.43 -21.20
C GLY A 64 20.10 -37.73 -22.66
N PRO A 65 21.06 -38.06 -23.53
CA PRO A 65 20.79 -38.36 -24.94
C PRO A 65 19.86 -39.57 -25.10
N ARG A 66 19.95 -40.57 -24.23
CA ARG A 66 19.09 -41.77 -24.22
C ARG A 66 17.60 -41.45 -24.00
N VAL A 67 17.28 -40.31 -23.39
CA VAL A 67 15.89 -39.88 -23.17
C VAL A 67 15.47 -38.87 -24.23
N ILE A 68 16.41 -38.05 -24.70
CA ILE A 68 16.16 -37.01 -25.69
C ILE A 68 15.90 -37.60 -27.08
N VAL A 69 16.65 -38.60 -27.51
CA VAL A 69 16.50 -39.20 -28.84
C VAL A 69 15.11 -39.83 -29.01
N PRO A 70 14.62 -40.71 -28.11
CA PRO A 70 13.26 -41.24 -28.22
C PRO A 70 12.19 -40.15 -28.13
N ALA A 71 12.40 -39.11 -27.32
CA ALA A 71 11.47 -37.99 -27.24
C ALA A 71 11.40 -37.21 -28.57
N LEU A 72 12.53 -37.00 -29.25
CA LEU A 72 12.56 -36.37 -30.58
C LEU A 72 11.92 -37.28 -31.64
N GLU A 73 12.23 -38.58 -31.64
CA GLU A 73 11.59 -39.56 -32.53
C GLU A 73 10.07 -39.55 -32.38
N SER A 74 9.57 -39.55 -31.13
CA SER A 74 8.14 -39.42 -30.87
C SER A 74 7.56 -38.10 -31.39
N GLY A 75 8.32 -37.01 -31.30
CA GLY A 75 7.92 -35.71 -31.83
C GLY A 75 7.87 -35.68 -33.36
N TYR A 76 8.81 -36.34 -34.04
CA TYR A 76 8.78 -36.52 -35.49
C TYR A 76 7.61 -37.41 -35.93
N ALA A 77 7.32 -38.49 -35.19
CA ALA A 77 6.15 -39.33 -35.46
C ALA A 77 4.84 -38.54 -35.33
N VAL A 78 4.71 -37.70 -34.29
CA VAL A 78 3.57 -36.79 -34.12
C VAL A 78 3.51 -35.78 -35.26
N HIS A 79 4.64 -35.20 -35.68
CA HIS A 79 4.66 -34.29 -36.82
C HIS A 79 4.14 -34.96 -38.09
N SER A 80 4.59 -36.18 -38.40
CA SER A 80 4.09 -36.94 -39.55
C SER A 80 2.59 -37.22 -39.44
N LEU A 81 2.10 -37.59 -38.26
CA LEU A 81 0.67 -37.79 -38.00
C LEU A 81 -0.14 -36.52 -38.27
N LEU A 82 0.31 -35.37 -37.76
CA LEU A 82 -0.36 -34.07 -37.96
C LEU A 82 -0.29 -33.62 -39.42
N HIS A 83 0.82 -33.89 -40.11
CA HIS A 83 0.97 -33.60 -41.54
C HIS A 83 0.02 -34.45 -42.40
N HIS A 84 -0.11 -35.74 -42.11
CA HIS A 84 -1.10 -36.59 -42.78
C HIS A 84 -2.54 -36.19 -42.45
N ALA A 85 -2.79 -35.67 -41.24
CA ALA A 85 -4.08 -35.14 -40.86
C ALA A 85 -4.41 -33.81 -41.56
N SER A 86 -3.41 -32.96 -41.85
CA SER A 86 -3.62 -31.66 -42.50
C SER A 86 -3.73 -31.73 -44.02
N LEU A 87 -3.07 -32.71 -44.66
CA LEU A 87 -3.11 -32.89 -46.11
C LEU A 87 -4.44 -33.42 -46.64
N SER A 88 -5.30 -33.92 -45.77
CA SER A 88 -6.36 -34.79 -46.23
C SER A 88 -7.64 -34.05 -46.63
N PRO A 89 -8.25 -34.38 -47.79
CA PRO A 89 -9.46 -33.73 -48.27
C PRO A 89 -10.68 -34.02 -47.37
N ALA A 90 -11.60 -33.05 -47.30
CA ALA A 90 -12.75 -33.05 -46.40
C ALA A 90 -13.69 -34.27 -46.52
N ASN A 91 -13.68 -34.96 -47.66
CA ASN A 91 -14.63 -36.03 -47.98
C ASN A 91 -14.04 -37.45 -47.86
N ALA A 92 -12.78 -37.61 -47.46
CA ALA A 92 -12.14 -38.92 -47.31
C ALA A 92 -11.98 -39.34 -45.82
N PRO A 93 -12.18 -40.61 -45.47
CA PRO A 93 -11.94 -41.10 -44.12
C PRO A 93 -10.44 -41.07 -43.80
N ASN A 94 -10.06 -40.23 -42.83
CA ASN A 94 -8.66 -39.96 -42.51
C ASN A 94 -8.27 -40.62 -41.19
N PRO A 95 -7.56 -41.76 -41.22
CA PRO A 95 -7.23 -42.50 -40.00
C PRO A 95 -6.36 -41.65 -39.05
N SER A 96 -5.43 -40.86 -39.58
CA SER A 96 -4.57 -39.96 -38.80
C SER A 96 -5.37 -38.88 -38.07
N LEU A 97 -6.37 -38.30 -38.72
CA LEU A 97 -7.23 -37.28 -38.14
C LEU A 97 -8.16 -37.88 -37.07
N ALA A 98 -8.73 -39.07 -37.34
CA ALA A 98 -9.52 -39.81 -36.36
C ALA A 98 -8.71 -40.17 -35.11
N GLN A 99 -7.43 -40.55 -35.26
CA GLN A 99 -6.52 -40.79 -34.14
C GLN A 99 -6.30 -39.53 -33.29
N VAL A 100 -6.04 -38.37 -33.93
CA VAL A 100 -5.88 -37.10 -33.22
C VAL A 100 -7.16 -36.71 -32.47
N HIS A 101 -8.32 -36.83 -33.11
CA HIS A 101 -9.62 -36.53 -32.48
C HIS A 101 -9.89 -37.45 -31.30
N THR A 102 -9.63 -38.76 -31.45
CA THR A 102 -9.77 -39.74 -30.36
C THR A 102 -8.89 -39.37 -29.18
N LEU A 103 -7.61 -39.07 -29.42
CA LEU A 103 -6.67 -38.66 -28.38
C LEU A 103 -7.14 -37.39 -27.65
N LEU A 104 -7.62 -36.38 -28.38
CA LEU A 104 -8.12 -35.14 -27.77
C LEU A 104 -9.36 -35.39 -26.91
N ARG A 105 -10.27 -36.27 -27.35
CA ARG A 105 -11.44 -36.67 -26.55
C ARG A 105 -11.01 -37.38 -25.27
N THR A 106 -10.11 -38.36 -25.35
CA THR A 106 -9.60 -39.09 -24.19
C THR A 106 -8.93 -38.13 -23.19
N LEU A 107 -8.05 -37.24 -23.64
CA LEU A 107 -7.38 -36.27 -22.76
C LEU A 107 -8.35 -35.26 -22.14
N SER A 108 -9.40 -34.88 -22.87
CA SER A 108 -10.46 -34.02 -22.35
C SER A 108 -11.22 -34.72 -21.23
N GLN A 109 -11.63 -35.97 -21.45
CA GLN A 109 -12.34 -36.79 -20.46
C GLN A 109 -11.49 -37.05 -19.22
N GLU A 110 -10.23 -37.46 -19.38
CA GLU A 110 -9.29 -37.67 -18.27
C GLU A 110 -9.12 -36.41 -17.43
N TYR A 111 -9.01 -35.25 -18.07
CA TYR A 111 -8.90 -34.00 -17.33
C TYR A 111 -10.17 -33.66 -16.57
N GLN A 112 -11.35 -33.86 -17.18
CA GLN A 112 -12.61 -33.61 -16.48
C GLN A 112 -12.77 -34.55 -15.29
N ALA A 113 -12.46 -35.84 -15.47
CA ALA A 113 -12.42 -36.82 -14.39
C ALA A 113 -11.43 -36.39 -13.27
N ALA A 114 -10.24 -35.93 -13.63
CA ALA A 114 -9.25 -35.45 -12.66
C ALA A 114 -9.71 -34.19 -11.91
N ARG A 115 -10.43 -33.27 -12.56
CA ARG A 115 -11.02 -32.09 -11.89
C ARG A 115 -12.17 -32.44 -10.97
N ILE A 116 -12.97 -33.43 -11.33
CA ILE A 116 -14.06 -33.93 -10.49
C ILE A 116 -13.47 -34.65 -9.27
N ALA A 117 -12.43 -35.48 -9.47
CA ALA A 117 -11.75 -36.20 -8.40
C ALA A 117 -10.98 -35.25 -7.46
N CYS A 118 -10.32 -34.24 -8.02
CA CYS A 118 -9.49 -33.28 -7.28
C CYS A 118 -9.85 -31.84 -7.69
N PRO A 119 -10.86 -31.22 -7.06
CA PRO A 119 -11.18 -29.83 -7.34
C PRO A 119 -9.95 -28.94 -7.03
N PRO A 120 -9.66 -27.93 -7.86
CA PRO A 120 -8.51 -27.05 -7.62
C PRO A 120 -8.66 -26.37 -6.27
N LYS A 121 -7.60 -26.42 -5.45
CA LYS A 121 -7.58 -25.73 -4.15
C LYS A 121 -7.92 -24.25 -4.38
N PRO A 122 -8.86 -23.66 -3.61
CA PRO A 122 -9.11 -22.23 -3.73
C PRO A 122 -7.80 -21.48 -3.47
N PRO A 123 -7.53 -20.37 -4.19
CA PRO A 123 -6.33 -19.59 -3.96
C PRO A 123 -6.28 -19.19 -2.47
N PRO A 124 -5.11 -19.27 -1.81
CA PRO A 124 -5.00 -18.93 -0.40
C PRO A 124 -5.48 -17.50 -0.19
N ARG A 125 -6.54 -17.33 0.61
CA ARG A 125 -7.07 -16.01 0.97
C ARG A 125 -6.00 -15.32 1.83
N ARG A 126 -5.30 -14.34 1.25
CA ARG A 126 -4.41 -13.47 2.04
C ARG A 126 -5.28 -12.74 3.08
N PRO A 127 -4.89 -12.69 4.37
CA PRO A 127 -5.68 -11.97 5.36
C PRO A 127 -5.82 -10.53 4.91
N CYS A 128 -7.06 -10.13 4.62
CA CYS A 128 -7.34 -8.77 4.19
C CYS A 128 -7.18 -7.89 5.42
N ILE A 129 -6.15 -7.05 5.43
CA ILE A 129 -5.92 -6.11 6.52
C ILE A 129 -6.93 -4.96 6.32
N THR A 130 -8.18 -5.11 6.71
CA THR A 130 -9.19 -4.03 6.64
C THR A 130 -9.27 -3.28 7.96
N PRO A 131 -9.73 -2.00 7.95
CA PRO A 131 -10.13 -1.38 9.19
C PRO A 131 -11.31 -2.15 9.77
N TYR A 132 -11.46 -2.14 11.09
CA TYR A 132 -12.65 -2.69 11.72
C TYR A 132 -13.88 -1.87 11.27
N PRO A 133 -14.98 -2.50 10.84
CA PRO A 133 -16.17 -1.78 10.38
C PRO A 133 -16.69 -0.86 11.50
N GLY A 134 -16.98 0.40 11.16
CA GLY A 134 -17.44 1.40 12.13
C GLY A 134 -16.37 2.00 13.06
N ALA A 135 -15.09 1.66 12.89
CA ALA A 135 -14.03 2.27 13.70
C ALA A 135 -13.89 3.78 13.41
N PRO A 136 -14.00 4.67 14.42
CA PRO A 136 -13.85 6.09 14.18
C PRO A 136 -12.40 6.45 13.84
N LYS A 137 -12.21 7.56 13.13
CA LYS A 137 -10.87 8.03 12.77
C LYS A 137 -10.12 8.43 14.03
N LEU A 138 -8.89 7.94 14.15
CA LEU A 138 -8.08 8.14 15.35
C LEU A 138 -7.76 9.60 15.67
N VAL A 139 -7.76 10.46 14.63
CA VAL A 139 -7.55 11.91 14.77
C VAL A 139 -8.74 12.57 15.45
N ASP A 140 -9.95 12.05 15.28
CA ASP A 140 -11.18 12.68 15.79
C ASP A 140 -11.49 12.25 17.25
N ILE A 141 -10.99 11.08 17.68
CA ILE A 141 -11.22 10.53 19.03
C ILE A 141 -10.24 11.11 20.06
N ARG A 142 -9.09 11.63 19.62
CA ARG A 142 -7.98 12.02 20.49
C ARG A 142 -8.11 13.49 20.88
N PRO A 143 -7.77 13.86 22.13
CA PRO A 143 -7.09 13.07 23.19
C PRO A 143 -8.02 12.12 23.97
N LEU A 144 -7.49 10.98 24.45
CA LEU A 144 -8.28 10.02 25.23
C LEU A 144 -8.46 10.45 26.70
N PRO A 145 -9.61 10.21 27.34
CA PRO A 145 -9.79 10.43 28.79
C PRO A 145 -8.96 9.42 29.61
N LYS A 146 -8.61 9.79 30.86
CA LYS A 146 -7.76 8.98 31.77
C LYS A 146 -8.30 7.56 31.97
N GLU A 147 -9.62 7.40 32.05
CA GLU A 147 -10.30 6.11 32.26
C GLU A 147 -10.07 5.09 31.15
N LYS A 148 -9.92 5.56 29.90
CA LYS A 148 -9.72 4.70 28.73
C LYS A 148 -8.24 4.37 28.48
N LEU A 149 -7.32 4.88 29.33
CA LEU A 149 -5.90 4.64 29.18
C LEU A 149 -5.45 3.44 30.01
N THR A 150 -4.76 2.51 29.37
CA THR A 150 -4.05 1.44 30.06
C THR A 150 -2.73 1.99 30.61
N GLY A 151 -2.76 2.55 31.83
CA GLY A 151 -1.58 3.04 32.55
C GLY A 151 -1.19 4.49 32.21
N ARG A 152 0.12 4.75 32.10
CA ARG A 152 0.64 6.12 31.88
C ARG A 152 0.32 6.60 30.46
N ARG A 153 -0.21 7.83 30.34
CA ARG A 153 -0.36 8.51 29.05
C ARG A 153 0.98 8.62 28.30
N HIS A 154 0.99 8.11 27.07
CA HIS A 154 2.13 8.20 26.17
C HIS A 154 1.82 9.14 25.01
N VAL A 155 2.60 10.21 24.89
CA VAL A 155 2.44 11.21 23.83
C VAL A 155 2.86 10.61 22.48
N PRO A 156 1.98 10.58 21.47
CA PRO A 156 2.31 10.09 20.13
C PRO A 156 3.39 10.94 19.47
N LYS A 157 4.16 10.35 18.55
CA LYS A 157 5.15 11.10 17.75
C LYS A 157 4.56 11.42 16.38
N LEU A 158 4.57 12.70 16.00
CA LEU A 158 4.27 13.10 14.62
C LEU A 158 5.43 12.66 13.73
N VAL A 159 5.14 11.86 12.71
CA VAL A 159 6.14 11.43 11.73
C VAL A 159 5.59 11.67 10.34
N GLY A 160 6.43 12.22 9.45
CA GLY A 160 6.14 12.30 8.02
C GLY A 160 6.71 11.10 7.28
N VAL A 161 5.91 10.44 6.43
CA VAL A 161 6.43 9.54 5.40
C VAL A 161 6.84 10.37 4.18
N HIS A 162 8.09 10.23 3.75
CA HIS A 162 8.67 10.99 2.62
C HIS A 162 8.37 12.50 2.71
N SER A 163 8.30 13.05 3.92
CA SER A 163 7.97 14.45 4.23
C SER A 163 6.58 14.94 3.77
N VAL A 164 5.77 14.10 3.13
CA VAL A 164 4.50 14.50 2.51
C VAL A 164 3.30 14.09 3.33
N PHE A 165 3.32 12.88 3.91
CA PHE A 165 2.15 12.32 4.60
C PHE A 165 2.38 12.28 6.11
N PRO A 166 1.78 13.21 6.88
CA PRO A 166 1.88 13.18 8.33
C PRO A 166 1.01 12.07 8.91
N PHE A 167 1.53 11.39 9.92
CA PHE A 167 0.77 10.44 10.72
C PHE A 167 1.27 10.39 12.16
N LEU A 168 0.37 10.03 13.08
CA LEU A 168 0.70 9.82 14.48
C LEU A 168 1.21 8.39 14.71
N ARG A 169 2.38 8.26 15.34
CA ARG A 169 2.97 6.98 15.72
C ARG A 169 2.85 6.74 17.22
N PHE A 170 2.11 5.70 17.59
CA PHE A 170 1.86 5.31 18.98
C PHE A 170 2.84 4.26 19.49
N LYS A 171 3.13 3.22 18.69
CA LYS A 171 3.99 2.09 19.05
C LYS A 171 5.00 1.77 17.94
N LYS A 172 6.05 1.04 18.30
CA LYS A 172 6.96 0.36 17.37
C LYS A 172 6.84 -1.16 17.63
N PRO A 173 6.68 -2.02 16.61
CA PRO A 173 6.55 -1.71 15.17
C PRO A 173 5.22 -1.01 14.82
N GLN A 174 5.14 -0.40 13.64
CA GLN A 174 3.92 0.23 13.13
C GLN A 174 2.86 -0.84 12.79
N SER A 175 1.57 -0.51 12.87
CA SER A 175 0.52 -1.44 12.46
C SER A 175 0.62 -1.78 10.96
N PRO A 176 0.51 -3.07 10.57
CA PRO A 176 0.59 -3.48 9.16
C PRO A 176 -0.42 -2.76 8.25
N TYR A 177 -1.60 -2.45 8.79
CA TYR A 177 -2.65 -1.69 8.10
C TYR A 177 -2.18 -0.29 7.70
N LEU A 178 -1.67 0.47 8.68
CA LEU A 178 -1.21 1.83 8.44
C LEU A 178 0.00 1.84 7.50
N SER A 179 0.94 0.90 7.67
CA SER A 179 2.06 0.76 6.74
C SER A 179 1.60 0.46 5.31
N ARG A 180 0.57 -0.38 5.12
CA ARG A 180 0.00 -0.65 3.79
C ARG A 180 -0.63 0.61 3.18
N ILE A 181 -1.43 1.36 3.94
CA ILE A 181 -2.05 2.60 3.45
C ILE A 181 -0.98 3.62 3.07
N LEU A 182 0.04 3.80 3.91
CA LEU A 182 1.12 4.74 3.65
C LEU A 182 1.88 4.35 2.37
N ARG A 183 2.20 3.06 2.17
CA ARG A 183 2.78 2.57 0.91
C ARG A 183 1.88 2.85 -0.29
N ASN A 184 0.58 2.60 -0.18
CA ASN A 184 -0.36 2.86 -1.28
C ASN A 184 -0.44 4.35 -1.62
N LYS A 185 -0.45 5.24 -0.61
CA LYS A 185 -0.43 6.70 -0.82
C LYS A 185 0.87 7.17 -1.46
N VAL A 186 2.01 6.66 -0.99
CA VAL A 186 3.32 6.94 -1.60
C VAL A 186 3.36 6.48 -3.05
N LYS A 187 2.89 5.26 -3.34
CA LYS A 187 2.80 4.74 -4.71
C LYS A 187 1.87 5.59 -5.58
N LYS A 188 0.69 5.98 -5.08
CA LYS A 188 -0.24 6.85 -5.81
C LYS A 188 0.38 8.21 -6.13
N LYS A 189 1.17 8.77 -5.21
CA LYS A 189 1.88 10.03 -5.45
C LYS A 189 2.99 9.86 -6.47
N HIS A 190 3.77 8.77 -6.41
CA HIS A 190 4.81 8.48 -7.39
C HIS A 190 4.24 8.33 -8.80
N LEU A 191 3.17 7.55 -8.96
CA LEU A 191 2.46 7.38 -10.24
C LEU A 191 1.96 8.70 -10.83
N ARG A 192 1.59 9.68 -10.00
CA ARG A 192 1.20 11.01 -10.51
C ARG A 192 2.39 11.83 -10.98
N TYR A 193 3.56 11.69 -10.35
CA TYR A 193 4.77 12.33 -10.85
C TYR A 193 5.22 11.67 -12.15
N GLU A 194 5.25 10.34 -12.20
CA GLU A 194 5.51 9.61 -13.45
C GLU A 194 4.54 10.04 -14.55
N ARG A 195 3.25 10.20 -14.23
CA ARG A 195 2.27 10.72 -15.19
C ARG A 195 2.57 12.16 -15.63
N ILE A 196 3.01 13.03 -14.73
CA ILE A 196 3.40 14.41 -15.09
C ILE A 196 4.58 14.36 -16.05
N ASP A 197 5.60 13.57 -15.73
CA ASP A 197 6.81 13.40 -16.53
C ASP A 197 6.45 12.83 -17.93
N GLU A 198 5.62 11.78 -18.00
CA GLU A 198 5.09 11.22 -19.24
C GLU A 198 4.33 12.25 -20.08
N MET A 199 3.48 13.07 -19.46
CA MET A 199 2.72 14.09 -20.19
C MET A 199 3.61 15.24 -20.65
N ASP A 200 4.68 15.56 -19.93
CA ASP A 200 5.66 16.58 -20.34
C ASP A 200 6.39 16.15 -21.62
N GLU A 201 6.74 14.87 -21.73
CA GLU A 201 7.25 14.30 -22.99
C GLU A 201 6.22 14.38 -24.12
N LEU A 202 4.94 14.12 -23.83
CA LEU A 202 3.87 14.25 -24.82
C LEU A 202 3.59 15.70 -25.23
N VAL A 203 3.86 16.69 -24.38
CA VAL A 203 3.75 18.11 -24.76
C VAL A 203 4.70 18.41 -25.90
N ALA A 204 5.96 17.97 -25.83
CA ALA A 204 6.93 18.20 -26.89
C ALA A 204 6.51 17.53 -28.21
N MET A 205 5.97 16.31 -28.15
CA MET A 205 5.42 15.63 -29.34
C MET A 205 4.18 16.34 -29.88
N GLY A 206 3.27 16.76 -28.99
CA GLY A 206 2.07 17.48 -29.38
C GLY A 206 2.37 18.81 -30.07
N GLU A 207 3.47 19.49 -29.71
CA GLU A 207 3.87 20.74 -30.36
C GLU A 207 4.31 20.50 -31.81
N LEU A 208 4.91 19.34 -32.10
CA LEU A 208 5.24 18.94 -33.45
C LEU A 208 3.98 18.60 -34.25
N GLU A 209 3.09 17.76 -33.70
CA GLU A 209 1.84 17.37 -34.36
C GLU A 209 0.94 18.58 -34.64
N ASP A 210 0.78 19.48 -33.66
CA ASP A 210 0.04 20.74 -33.84
C ASP A 210 0.67 21.64 -34.92
N GLY A 211 1.98 21.51 -35.15
CA GLY A 211 2.69 22.16 -36.25
C GLY A 211 2.36 21.53 -37.61
N TRP A 212 2.25 20.21 -37.66
CA TRP A 212 1.83 19.46 -38.85
C TRP A 212 0.37 19.76 -39.23
N ASP A 213 -0.55 19.76 -38.25
CA ASP A 213 -1.97 20.08 -38.48
C ASP A 213 -2.13 21.46 -39.13
N LYS A 214 -1.34 22.46 -38.71
CA LYS A 214 -1.33 23.80 -39.32
C LYS A 214 -0.83 23.79 -40.75
N ILE A 215 0.16 22.96 -41.07
CA ILE A 215 0.66 22.82 -42.44
C ILE A 215 -0.42 22.19 -43.32
N LEU A 216 -1.08 21.12 -42.85
CA LEU A 216 -2.17 20.47 -43.58
C LEU A 216 -3.36 21.43 -43.80
N GLU A 217 -3.77 22.14 -42.75
CA GLU A 217 -4.82 23.15 -42.83
C GLU A 217 -4.48 24.24 -43.86
N HIS A 218 -3.21 24.65 -43.95
CA HIS A 218 -2.76 25.59 -44.97
C HIS A 218 -2.88 25.05 -46.40
N TYR A 219 -2.55 23.77 -46.62
CA TYR A 219 -2.69 23.14 -47.94
C TYR A 219 -4.17 22.99 -48.36
N ASP A 220 -5.04 22.54 -47.45
CA ASP A 220 -6.48 22.40 -47.72
C ASP A 220 -7.14 23.75 -48.08
N GLN A 221 -6.74 24.84 -47.41
CA GLN A 221 -7.21 26.19 -47.72
C GLN A 221 -6.74 26.68 -49.10
N VAL A 222 -5.55 26.28 -49.54
CA VAL A 222 -5.01 26.65 -50.86
C VAL A 222 -5.69 25.87 -51.98
N ASP A 223 -6.00 24.58 -51.78
CA ASP A 223 -6.64 23.76 -52.80
C ASP A 223 -8.13 24.12 -52.96
N SER A 224 -8.84 24.35 -51.86
CA SER A 224 -10.22 24.90 -51.89
C SER A 224 -10.31 26.28 -52.56
N SER A 225 -9.26 27.10 -52.46
CA SER A 225 -9.19 28.40 -53.16
C SER A 225 -8.92 28.29 -54.66
N LYS A 226 -8.33 27.19 -55.14
CA LYS A 226 -8.06 26.95 -56.58
C LYS A 226 -9.25 26.32 -57.29
N GLU A 227 -10.08 25.57 -56.58
CA GLU A 227 -11.27 24.91 -57.12
C GLU A 227 -12.42 25.89 -57.39
N GLY A 228 -12.38 27.09 -56.80
CA GLY A 228 -13.31 28.20 -57.11
C GLY A 228 -13.12 28.89 -58.47
N ARG A 229 -12.24 28.38 -59.37
CA ARG A 229 -11.94 29.04 -60.65
C ARG A 229 -12.02 28.17 -61.92
N LYS A 230 -12.72 27.03 -61.93
CA LYS A 230 -13.17 26.42 -63.19
C LYS A 230 -14.51 25.67 -63.06
N ASP A 231 -15.47 26.23 -63.80
CA ASP A 231 -16.46 25.53 -64.62
C ASP A 231 -17.64 24.81 -63.95
N GLN A 232 -18.78 25.48 -64.08
CA GLN A 232 -20.07 24.85 -64.40
C GLN A 232 -19.87 23.72 -65.42
N SER A 233 -20.61 22.62 -65.25
CA SER A 233 -20.82 21.49 -66.20
C SER A 233 -20.04 20.21 -65.88
N LEU A 234 -20.50 19.44 -64.90
CA LEU A 234 -20.69 17.98 -65.05
C LEU A 234 -21.50 17.47 -63.86
N GLU A 235 -22.82 17.41 -64.07
CA GLU A 235 -23.71 16.55 -63.29
C GLU A 235 -23.27 15.10 -63.51
N LEU A 236 -22.55 14.55 -62.54
CA LEU A 236 -22.43 13.11 -62.35
C LEU A 236 -23.38 12.75 -61.21
N GLU A 237 -24.53 12.21 -61.59
CA GLU A 237 -25.40 11.44 -60.69
C GLU A 237 -24.56 10.34 -60.03
N VAL A 238 -24.24 10.55 -58.75
CA VAL A 238 -23.73 9.50 -57.87
C VAL A 238 -24.90 9.10 -56.99
N ASP A 239 -25.36 7.87 -57.22
CA ASP A 239 -26.47 7.25 -56.52
C ASP A 239 -26.35 7.38 -54.99
N GLU A 240 -27.46 7.82 -54.39
CA GLU A 240 -27.70 7.91 -52.96
C GLU A 240 -27.68 6.52 -52.30
N GLU A 241 -26.53 6.13 -51.73
CA GLU A 241 -26.50 5.17 -50.61
C GLU A 241 -25.65 5.72 -49.46
N GLU A 242 -26.10 6.82 -48.86
CA GLU A 242 -25.67 7.22 -47.52
C GLU A 242 -26.17 6.20 -46.49
N GLN A 243 -25.32 5.21 -46.21
CA GLN A 243 -25.44 4.33 -45.06
C GLN A 243 -25.29 5.14 -43.76
N LYS A 244 -26.45 5.59 -43.27
CA LYS A 244 -26.74 6.09 -41.93
C LYS A 244 -26.09 5.20 -40.85
N TRP A 245 -24.89 5.56 -40.41
CA TRP A 245 -24.23 4.97 -39.25
C TRP A 245 -25.12 5.19 -38.00
N LYS A 246 -25.79 4.11 -37.56
CA LYS A 246 -26.43 4.05 -36.24
C LYS A 246 -25.45 3.35 -35.29
N PRO A 247 -24.98 3.99 -34.21
CA PRO A 247 -24.22 3.28 -33.20
C PRO A 247 -25.09 2.22 -32.50
N ASP A 248 -24.53 1.02 -32.33
CA ASP A 248 -25.19 -0.15 -31.75
C ASP A 248 -25.70 0.11 -30.31
N PRO A 249 -26.99 -0.12 -30.01
CA PRO A 249 -27.55 0.07 -28.66
C PRO A 249 -27.40 -1.21 -27.82
N LYS A 250 -26.17 -1.69 -27.63
CA LYS A 250 -25.89 -2.83 -26.72
C LYS A 250 -24.54 -2.67 -26.00
N LEU A 251 -24.41 -1.61 -25.19
CA LEU A 251 -23.53 -1.66 -24.03
C LEU A 251 -24.35 -1.43 -22.77
N ASP A 252 -24.24 -2.42 -21.90
CA ASP A 252 -24.90 -2.62 -20.62
C ASP A 252 -24.72 -1.41 -19.67
N PRO A 253 -25.80 -0.73 -19.24
CA PRO A 253 -25.73 0.39 -18.30
C PRO A 253 -25.43 -0.01 -16.84
N SER A 254 -25.21 -1.30 -16.54
CA SER A 254 -25.14 -1.79 -15.17
C SER A 254 -23.83 -1.54 -14.40
N LEU A 255 -22.83 -0.85 -14.97
CA LEU A 255 -21.60 -0.51 -14.24
C LEU A 255 -21.70 0.88 -13.60
N GLU A 256 -22.61 1.00 -12.62
CA GLU A 256 -22.64 2.10 -11.65
C GLU A 256 -21.31 2.14 -10.89
N TRP A 257 -20.43 3.03 -11.34
CA TRP A 257 -19.35 3.52 -10.53
C TRP A 257 -19.96 4.45 -9.47
N GLU A 258 -20.05 3.99 -8.23
CA GLU A 258 -20.23 4.89 -7.08
C GLU A 258 -19.05 5.88 -7.06
N VAL A 259 -19.26 7.05 -7.65
CA VAL A 259 -18.38 8.20 -7.57
C VAL A 259 -18.71 8.96 -6.29
N ASP A 260 -17.69 9.15 -5.46
CA ASP A 260 -17.74 9.95 -4.24
C ASP A 260 -18.39 11.32 -4.50
N GLU A 261 -19.61 11.48 -3.99
CA GLU A 261 -20.58 12.57 -4.19
C GLU A 261 -20.19 13.89 -3.48
N GLN A 262 -18.90 14.22 -3.42
CA GLN A 262 -18.38 15.40 -2.69
C GLN A 262 -17.29 16.18 -3.44
N ALA A 263 -17.21 16.01 -4.76
CA ALA A 263 -16.67 17.05 -5.61
C ALA A 263 -17.86 17.92 -6.04
N GLY A 264 -17.86 19.19 -5.64
CA GLY A 264 -18.87 20.15 -6.08
C GLY A 264 -19.08 20.07 -7.59
N GLU A 265 -20.33 20.26 -7.99
CA GLU A 265 -20.83 20.30 -9.36
C GLU A 265 -20.09 21.37 -10.19
N ASP A 266 -18.82 21.13 -10.51
CA ASP A 266 -18.20 21.70 -11.70
C ASP A 266 -18.82 20.92 -12.86
N GLU A 267 -20.02 21.37 -13.24
CA GLU A 267 -20.81 20.97 -14.39
C GLU A 267 -19.86 20.71 -15.58
N TRP A 268 -19.59 19.43 -15.88
CA TRP A 268 -18.83 19.04 -17.05
C TRP A 268 -19.69 19.36 -18.26
N LYS A 269 -19.63 20.61 -18.73
CA LYS A 269 -20.15 20.97 -20.04
C LYS A 269 -19.16 20.44 -21.05
N PRO A 270 -19.53 19.48 -21.92
CA PRO A 270 -18.76 19.23 -23.12
C PRO A 270 -18.81 20.51 -23.95
N GLY A 271 -17.83 21.40 -23.74
CA GLY A 271 -17.56 22.48 -24.68
C GLY A 271 -17.25 21.89 -26.05
N PRO A 272 -17.25 22.70 -27.12
CA PRO A 272 -16.99 22.26 -28.49
C PRO A 272 -15.51 21.83 -28.64
N TYR A 273 -15.16 20.69 -28.05
CA TYR A 273 -13.81 20.14 -27.89
C TYR A 273 -13.57 19.00 -28.87
N TRP A 274 -13.95 19.18 -30.12
CA TRP A 274 -13.52 18.27 -31.19
C TRP A 274 -12.14 18.66 -31.77
N TYR A 275 -11.57 19.83 -31.36
CA TYR A 275 -10.23 20.29 -31.72
C TYR A 275 -9.50 20.92 -30.53
N ASP A 276 -9.23 20.14 -29.47
CA ASP A 276 -8.11 20.53 -28.62
C ASP A 276 -6.82 20.07 -29.30
N SER A 277 -5.91 21.01 -29.51
CA SER A 277 -4.56 20.71 -29.97
C SER A 277 -3.92 19.65 -29.07
N TRP A 278 -3.09 18.77 -29.64
CA TRP A 278 -2.43 17.68 -28.92
C TRP A 278 -1.65 18.22 -27.72
N THR A 279 -0.97 19.36 -27.92
CA THR A 279 -0.27 20.08 -26.85
C THR A 279 -1.22 20.53 -25.74
N SER A 280 -2.38 21.06 -26.09
CA SER A 280 -3.37 21.60 -25.15
C SER A 280 -3.99 20.49 -24.29
N ALA A 281 -4.24 19.31 -24.89
CA ALA A 281 -4.67 18.14 -24.16
C ALA A 281 -3.62 17.67 -23.13
N ALA A 282 -2.36 17.56 -23.53
CA ALA A 282 -1.26 17.17 -22.63
C ALA A 282 -1.04 18.20 -21.50
N LYS A 283 -1.00 19.51 -21.82
CA LYS A 283 -0.87 20.60 -20.83
C LYS A 283 -2.02 20.60 -19.81
N ARG A 284 -3.26 20.33 -20.24
CA ARG A 284 -4.41 20.20 -19.32
C ARG A 284 -4.23 19.00 -18.38
N ALA A 285 -3.83 17.85 -18.89
CA ALA A 285 -3.56 16.66 -18.07
C ALA A 285 -2.47 16.92 -17.01
N ILE A 286 -1.39 17.62 -17.37
CA ILE A 286 -0.35 18.08 -16.44
C ILE A 286 -0.95 18.99 -15.37
N ASN A 287 -1.73 20.00 -15.77
CA ASN A 287 -2.32 20.95 -14.83
C ASN A 287 -3.28 20.24 -13.85
N ASP A 288 -4.10 19.32 -14.33
CA ASP A 288 -5.06 18.61 -13.49
C ASP A 288 -4.38 17.64 -12.50
N THR A 289 -3.32 16.96 -12.92
CA THR A 289 -2.48 16.15 -12.03
C THR A 289 -1.77 17.01 -10.97
N TRP A 290 -1.27 18.19 -11.34
CA TRP A 290 -0.73 19.18 -10.39
C TRP A 290 -1.77 19.70 -9.40
N LYS A 291 -2.98 20.06 -9.87
CA LYS A 291 -4.10 20.47 -9.00
C LYS A 291 -4.44 19.35 -8.03
N ALA A 292 -4.50 18.10 -8.48
CA ALA A 292 -4.76 16.95 -7.61
C ALA A 292 -3.67 16.77 -6.54
N ASN A 293 -2.39 16.91 -6.91
CA ASN A 293 -1.26 16.89 -5.99
C ASN A 293 -1.32 18.02 -4.96
N ASN A 294 -1.64 19.23 -5.40
CA ASN A 294 -1.77 20.40 -4.53
C ASN A 294 -2.96 20.27 -3.57
N ARG A 295 -4.11 19.78 -4.04
CA ARG A 295 -5.28 19.48 -3.21
C ARG A 295 -4.92 18.46 -2.12
N GLU A 296 -4.20 17.40 -2.46
CA GLU A 296 -3.73 16.41 -1.50
C GLU A 296 -2.70 16.98 -0.52
N GLY A 297 -1.76 17.80 -1.00
CA GLY A 297 -0.78 18.50 -0.15
C GLY A 297 -1.46 19.41 0.87
N LYS A 298 -2.47 20.19 0.45
CA LYS A 298 -3.29 21.03 1.34
C LYS A 298 -4.02 20.19 2.39
N LYS A 299 -4.64 19.07 1.99
CA LYS A 299 -5.30 18.13 2.92
C LYS A 299 -4.30 17.54 3.91
N ALA A 300 -3.11 17.16 3.46
CA ALA A 300 -2.05 16.62 4.31
C ALA A 300 -1.53 17.65 5.30
N LYS A 301 -1.34 18.91 4.89
CA LYS A 301 -0.93 20.01 5.77
C LYS A 301 -1.96 20.25 6.88
N LYS A 302 -3.24 20.42 6.52
CA LYS A 302 -4.34 20.59 7.49
C LYS A 302 -4.41 19.40 8.47
N LEU A 303 -4.23 18.18 7.97
CA LEU A 303 -4.20 17.00 8.81
C LEU A 303 -3.00 16.98 9.76
N GLY A 304 -1.83 17.42 9.29
CA GLY A 304 -0.62 17.55 10.09
C GLY A 304 -0.76 18.59 11.21
N GLU A 305 -1.37 19.73 10.93
CA GLU A 305 -1.69 20.78 11.91
C GLU A 305 -2.61 20.22 13.01
N LYS A 306 -3.72 19.56 12.64
CA LYS A 306 -4.61 18.87 13.59
C LYS A 306 -3.87 17.84 14.44
N MET A 307 -2.99 17.06 13.84
CA MET A 307 -2.19 16.07 14.57
C MET A 307 -1.18 16.70 15.53
N ALA A 308 -0.63 17.87 15.19
CA ALA A 308 0.27 18.62 16.06
C ALA A 308 -0.47 19.17 17.29
N GLU A 309 -1.67 19.72 17.07
CA GLU A 309 -2.57 20.19 18.14
C GLU A 309 -2.91 19.05 19.12
N ILE A 310 -3.27 17.87 18.60
CA ILE A 310 -3.52 16.68 19.44
C ILE A 310 -2.29 16.32 20.28
N ILE A 311 -1.09 16.42 19.72
CA ILE A 311 0.14 16.12 20.46
C ILE A 311 0.34 17.13 21.59
N GLU A 312 0.06 18.40 21.35
CA GLU A 312 0.15 19.45 22.37
C GLU A 312 -0.85 19.23 23.51
N GLN A 313 -2.11 18.93 23.17
CA GLN A 313 -3.13 18.55 24.15
C GLN A 313 -2.70 17.31 24.97
N GLU A 314 -2.21 16.26 24.31
CA GLU A 314 -1.72 15.04 24.98
C GLU A 314 -0.49 15.33 25.86
N LYS A 315 0.38 16.28 25.48
CA LYS A 315 1.53 16.72 26.31
C LYS A 315 1.07 17.44 27.56
N ASN A 316 0.12 18.37 27.44
CA ASN A 316 -0.41 19.15 28.55
C ASN A 316 -1.08 18.22 29.58
N LEU A 317 -1.95 17.32 29.12
CA LEU A 317 -2.57 16.30 29.97
C LEU A 317 -1.53 15.36 30.62
N ALA A 318 -0.50 14.95 29.87
CA ALA A 318 0.57 14.11 30.41
C ALA A 318 1.45 14.83 31.44
N GLU A 319 1.48 16.16 31.41
CA GLU A 319 2.18 17.00 32.38
C GLU A 319 1.33 17.22 33.63
N GLU A 320 0.05 17.51 33.51
CA GLU A 320 -0.91 17.58 34.62
C GLU A 320 -0.92 16.27 35.41
N GLU A 321 -1.06 15.13 34.73
CA GLU A 321 -0.96 13.78 35.34
C GLU A 321 0.40 13.54 36.01
N ARG A 322 1.47 14.18 35.54
CA ARG A 322 2.78 14.08 36.16
C ARG A 322 2.86 14.95 37.42
N ARG A 323 2.26 16.13 37.42
CA ARG A 323 2.17 17.03 38.58
C ARG A 323 1.33 16.40 39.68
N GLU A 324 0.14 15.89 39.36
CA GLU A 324 -0.75 15.18 40.30
C GLU A 324 -0.02 13.99 40.97
N ARG A 325 0.69 13.18 40.19
CA ARG A 325 1.45 12.06 40.75
C ARG A 325 2.60 12.50 41.65
N ARG A 326 3.29 13.58 41.30
CA ARG A 326 4.33 14.16 42.18
C ARG A 326 3.70 14.66 43.48
N HIS A 327 2.53 15.31 43.39
CA HIS A 327 1.77 15.79 44.54
C HIS A 327 1.35 14.62 45.45
N LEU A 328 0.72 13.57 44.90
CA LEU A 328 0.32 12.38 45.64
C LEU A 328 1.53 11.70 46.31
N LYS A 329 2.64 11.50 45.59
CA LYS A 329 3.87 10.94 46.19
C LYS A 329 4.44 11.83 47.29
N ASN A 330 4.32 13.15 47.17
CA ASN A 330 4.77 14.06 48.22
C ASN A 330 3.86 13.98 49.44
N MET A 331 2.54 13.89 49.26
CA MET A 331 1.58 13.67 50.34
C MET A 331 1.81 12.34 51.06
N GLU A 332 1.99 11.25 50.32
CA GLU A 332 2.34 9.94 50.88
C GLU A 332 3.64 9.99 51.70
N LYS A 333 4.65 10.72 51.22
CA LYS A 333 5.90 10.93 51.97
C LYS A 333 5.69 11.74 53.23
N ILE A 334 4.86 12.79 53.19
CA ILE A 334 4.53 13.60 54.37
C ILE A 334 3.77 12.74 55.39
N GLU A 335 2.78 11.97 54.96
CA GLU A 335 2.04 11.04 55.81
C GLU A 335 2.95 9.98 56.44
N LYS A 336 3.88 9.41 55.65
CA LYS A 336 4.86 8.45 56.15
C LYS A 336 5.77 9.08 57.21
N LYS A 337 6.25 10.31 57.00
CA LYS A 337 7.04 11.06 57.99
C LYS A 337 6.25 11.38 59.26
N ILE A 338 4.97 11.73 59.13
CA ILE A 338 4.09 11.97 60.29
C ILE A 338 3.92 10.67 61.08
N LYS A 339 3.69 9.53 60.40
CA LYS A 339 3.61 8.20 61.02
C LYS A 339 4.92 7.78 61.70
N GLU A 340 6.06 7.96 61.05
CA GLU A 340 7.38 7.64 61.62
C GLU A 340 7.72 8.53 62.82
N GLY A 341 7.48 9.85 62.73
CA GLY A 341 7.72 10.77 63.83
C GLY A 341 6.75 10.61 65.01
N THR A 342 5.53 10.11 64.76
CA THR A 342 4.60 9.74 65.86
C THR A 342 5.03 8.46 66.55
N ILE A 343 5.55 7.47 65.81
CA ILE A 343 6.15 6.26 66.37
C ILE A 343 7.35 6.62 67.26
N GLU A 344 8.28 7.43 66.77
CA GLU A 344 9.48 7.82 67.53
C GLU A 344 9.14 8.56 68.84
N LYS A 345 8.10 9.39 68.83
CA LYS A 345 7.60 10.06 70.04
C LYS A 345 6.96 9.06 71.02
N LEU A 346 6.17 8.11 70.53
CA LEU A 346 5.58 7.07 71.37
C LEU A 346 6.66 6.16 71.98
N GLU A 347 7.72 5.88 71.23
CA GLU A 347 8.86 5.08 71.69
C GLU A 347 9.65 5.79 72.81
N LYS A 348 9.93 7.09 72.66
CA LYS A 348 10.56 7.90 73.73
C LYS A 348 9.68 8.01 74.99
N VAL A 349 8.36 8.13 74.84
CA VAL A 349 7.44 8.14 75.99
C VAL A 349 7.41 6.76 76.68
N ALA A 350 7.43 5.67 75.91
CA ALA A 350 7.52 4.31 76.47
C ALA A 350 8.86 4.06 77.18
N GLU A 351 9.94 4.64 76.68
CA GLU A 351 11.27 4.54 77.29
C GLU A 351 11.38 5.36 78.59
N GLN A 352 10.79 6.55 78.63
CA GLN A 352 10.66 7.36 79.85
C GLN A 352 9.73 6.73 80.89
N GLN A 353 8.82 5.86 80.46
CA GLN A 353 7.94 5.07 81.34
C GLN A 353 8.52 3.70 81.72
N LYS A 354 9.81 3.42 81.50
CA LYS A 354 10.45 2.23 82.12
C LYS A 354 10.65 2.50 83.62
N PRO A 355 9.86 1.92 84.54
CA PRO A 355 10.17 2.02 85.95
C PRO A 355 11.47 1.27 86.23
N LEU A 356 12.37 1.91 86.98
CA LEU A 356 13.50 1.25 87.61
C LEU A 356 12.97 0.15 88.54
N GLY A 357 13.13 -1.10 88.13
CA GLY A 357 13.04 -2.28 88.98
C GLY A 357 11.64 -2.71 89.41
N VAL A 358 10.95 -3.49 88.58
CA VAL A 358 9.97 -4.48 89.08
C VAL A 358 10.15 -5.79 88.31
N ARG A 359 10.19 -6.88 89.10
CA ARG A 359 10.34 -8.27 88.66
C ARG A 359 9.30 -8.59 87.58
N LYS A 360 9.79 -9.25 86.54
CA LYS A 360 8.99 -10.02 85.59
C LYS A 360 8.26 -11.06 86.41
N ASP A 361 6.94 -10.94 86.53
CA ASP A 361 6.01 -12.06 86.42
C ASP A 361 4.59 -11.49 86.26
N GLU A 362 3.95 -12.01 85.21
CA GLU A 362 2.52 -11.97 84.90
C GLU A 362 1.86 -10.65 84.46
N ILE A 363 0.80 -10.84 83.66
CA ILE A 363 -0.11 -9.86 83.06
C ILE A 363 0.39 -9.22 81.76
N VAL A 364 0.57 -10.03 80.71
CA VAL A 364 0.47 -9.53 79.32
C VAL A 364 -0.30 -10.51 78.46
N GLY A 365 -1.62 -10.33 78.44
CA GLY A 365 -2.49 -10.78 77.37
C GLY A 365 -3.48 -9.65 77.08
N GLN A 366 -3.54 -9.21 75.82
CA GLN A 366 -4.63 -8.43 75.22
C GLN A 366 -4.65 -6.89 75.32
N THR A 367 -4.17 -6.22 76.38
CA THR A 367 -4.45 -4.76 76.50
C THR A 367 -3.54 -3.81 75.70
N ARG A 368 -2.46 -4.29 75.08
CA ARG A 368 -1.48 -3.41 74.41
C ARG A 368 -1.81 -3.11 72.94
N GLN A 369 -2.42 -4.04 72.22
CA GLN A 369 -2.83 -3.82 70.82
C GLN A 369 -4.13 -3.02 70.75
N GLU A 370 -5.12 -3.34 71.59
CA GLU A 370 -6.39 -2.62 71.64
C GLU A 370 -6.22 -1.14 72.01
N LYS A 371 -5.33 -0.82 72.97
CA LYS A 371 -5.04 0.58 73.32
C LYS A 371 -4.31 1.36 72.22
N VAL A 372 -3.58 0.68 71.33
CA VAL A 372 -2.93 1.33 70.19
C VAL A 372 -3.96 1.59 69.09
N GLU A 373 -4.85 0.64 68.82
CA GLU A 373 -5.91 0.80 67.83
C GLU A 373 -6.95 1.87 68.22
N GLU A 374 -7.34 1.92 69.49
CA GLU A 374 -8.29 2.91 69.99
C GLU A 374 -7.71 4.34 69.93
N LYS A 375 -6.40 4.48 70.17
CA LYS A 375 -5.70 5.77 70.11
C LYS A 375 -5.47 6.26 68.68
N ILE A 376 -5.30 5.34 67.72
CA ILE A 376 -5.27 5.67 66.29
C ILE A 376 -6.64 6.17 65.83
N LYS A 377 -7.73 5.51 66.25
CA LYS A 377 -9.11 5.86 65.89
C LYS A 377 -9.49 7.27 66.34
N VAL A 378 -9.13 7.64 67.58
CA VAL A 378 -9.37 8.99 68.15
C VAL A 378 -8.57 10.08 67.44
N MET A 379 -7.35 9.79 66.96
CA MET A 379 -6.56 10.75 66.20
C MET A 379 -7.09 10.95 64.78
N THR A 380 -7.60 9.91 64.13
CA THR A 380 -8.21 10.02 62.80
C THR A 380 -9.52 10.82 62.82
N GLU A 381 -10.35 10.70 63.87
CA GLU A 381 -11.58 11.50 64.02
C GLU A 381 -11.27 12.98 64.29
N LYS A 382 -10.21 13.30 65.03
CA LYS A 382 -9.79 14.69 65.26
C LYS A 382 -9.29 15.39 63.99
N LEU A 383 -8.71 14.65 63.05
CA LEU A 383 -8.27 15.19 61.75
C LEU A 383 -9.42 15.32 60.74
N GLY A 384 -10.44 14.46 60.82
CA GLY A 384 -11.67 14.59 60.01
C GLY A 384 -12.49 15.84 60.35
N ASN A 385 -12.51 16.26 61.62
CA ASN A 385 -13.30 17.41 62.07
C ASN A 385 -12.63 18.79 61.86
N SER A 386 -11.35 18.85 61.48
CA SER A 386 -10.67 20.12 61.15
C SER A 386 -10.81 20.53 59.68
N ALA A 387 -11.32 19.67 58.80
CA ALA A 387 -11.53 19.98 57.38
C ALA A 387 -12.83 20.78 57.10
N GLY A 388 -13.69 20.98 58.10
CA GLY A 388 -15.00 21.65 57.97
C GLY A 388 -15.03 23.15 58.25
N ARG A 389 -13.92 23.82 58.60
CA ARG A 389 -13.90 25.27 58.87
C ARG A 389 -13.07 26.05 57.87
N GLY A 390 -13.74 26.39 56.77
CA GLY A 390 -13.74 27.70 56.11
C GLY A 390 -12.43 28.42 55.82
N LYS A 391 -12.13 28.60 54.53
CA LYS A 391 -11.73 29.90 53.99
C LYS A 391 -12.55 30.19 52.73
N GLN A 392 -13.57 31.03 52.88
CA GLN A 392 -14.14 31.80 51.77
C GLN A 392 -13.00 32.67 51.22
N LEU A 393 -12.53 32.36 50.01
CA LEU A 393 -11.63 33.24 49.27
C LEU A 393 -12.48 34.28 48.53
N ARG A 394 -12.32 35.54 48.97
CA ARG A 394 -12.74 36.75 48.28
C ARG A 394 -12.23 36.72 46.84
N ILE A 395 -13.16 36.72 45.89
CA ILE A 395 -12.90 37.02 44.49
C ILE A 395 -12.82 38.54 44.38
N THR A 396 -11.61 39.09 44.27
CA THR A 396 -11.41 40.47 43.80
C THR A 396 -11.18 40.46 42.30
N ARG A 397 -12.11 41.10 41.59
CA ARG A 397 -12.01 41.50 40.19
C ARG A 397 -10.79 42.41 39.97
N ILE A 398 -9.95 42.06 39.01
CA ILE A 398 -9.02 42.95 38.30
C ILE A 398 -9.11 42.42 36.85
N GLY A 399 -9.69 43.12 35.88
CA GLY A 399 -9.31 44.45 35.43
C GLY A 399 -8.48 44.26 34.15
N THR A 400 -9.15 44.30 32.99
CA THR A 400 -8.55 44.32 31.65
C THR A 400 -7.60 45.52 31.49
N PRO A 401 -6.66 45.45 30.55
CA PRO A 401 -6.55 46.57 29.62
C PRO A 401 -6.37 46.13 28.17
N GLU A 402 -7.31 46.61 27.35
CA GLU A 402 -7.14 46.84 25.92
C GLU A 402 -6.28 48.09 25.67
N GLU A 403 -5.66 48.11 24.49
CA GLU A 403 -5.19 49.28 23.75
C GLU A 403 -4.00 50.10 24.27
N ARG A 404 -2.87 49.95 23.57
CA ARG A 404 -2.09 51.11 23.09
C ARG A 404 -1.40 50.81 21.76
N LEU A 405 -1.94 51.42 20.71
CA LEU A 405 -1.28 51.69 19.43
C LEU A 405 -0.12 52.66 19.65
N GLY A 406 1.01 52.44 18.94
CA GLY A 406 2.16 53.34 18.93
C GLY A 406 3.18 52.96 17.87
N LYS A 407 3.20 53.76 16.80
CA LYS A 407 3.93 53.65 15.54
C LYS A 407 5.45 53.91 15.61
N SER A 408 6.20 53.08 14.85
CA SER A 408 7.33 53.43 13.95
C SER A 408 8.74 53.75 14.52
N PRO A 409 9.77 53.98 13.65
CA PRO A 409 10.46 53.05 12.74
C PRO A 409 12.00 53.09 13.01
N LEU A 410 12.84 52.70 12.03
CA LEU A 410 14.33 52.60 12.00
C LEU A 410 14.80 51.15 12.24
N GLY A 411 15.66 50.52 11.45
CA GLY A 411 16.58 51.00 10.43
C GLY A 411 17.97 50.44 10.71
N ILE A 412 18.58 49.87 9.66
CA ILE A 412 20.03 49.80 9.40
C ILE A 412 20.86 48.66 10.07
N THR A 413 21.71 48.08 9.21
CA THR A 413 22.92 47.25 9.42
C THR A 413 22.67 45.76 9.68
N GLY A 414 23.17 44.80 8.88
CA GLY A 414 24.28 44.84 7.93
C GLY A 414 25.58 44.50 8.66
N ALA A 415 25.83 43.21 8.90
CA ALA A 415 27.14 42.70 9.27
C ALA A 415 27.25 41.23 8.83
N GLY A 416 27.94 41.02 7.72
CA GLY A 416 28.44 39.70 7.35
C GLY A 416 29.57 39.28 8.29
N ARG A 417 29.76 37.96 8.40
CA ARG A 417 31.11 37.41 8.60
C ARG A 417 31.26 36.06 7.88
N PRO A 418 32.46 35.81 7.33
CA PRO A 418 32.79 34.64 6.55
C PRO A 418 33.32 33.51 7.45
N GLY A 419 33.37 32.29 6.92
CA GLY A 419 33.96 31.17 7.65
C GLY A 419 33.94 29.88 6.84
N GLU A 420 34.85 29.78 5.88
CA GLU A 420 35.24 28.57 5.18
C GLU A 420 35.69 27.42 6.10
N LYS A 421 35.69 26.22 5.48
CA LYS A 421 36.52 25.02 5.70
C LYS A 421 35.79 23.81 6.32
N PRO A 422 36.27 22.58 6.07
CA PRO A 422 36.71 22.03 4.78
C PRO A 422 36.15 20.62 4.51
N ASP A 423 36.39 20.14 3.30
CA ASP A 423 36.28 18.75 2.87
C ASP A 423 36.82 17.75 3.90
N LYS A 424 36.04 16.69 4.13
CA LYS A 424 36.51 15.42 4.68
C LYS A 424 36.00 14.28 3.82
N SER A 425 36.74 14.04 2.74
CA SER A 425 36.92 12.73 2.14
C SER A 425 37.71 11.84 3.11
N ALA A 426 37.10 10.79 3.65
CA ALA A 426 37.83 9.68 4.26
C ALA A 426 36.98 8.41 4.28
N ALA A 427 37.59 7.39 3.70
CA ALA A 427 37.13 6.03 3.54
C ALA A 427 36.74 5.32 4.85
N ARG A 428 35.74 4.44 4.75
CA ARG A 428 35.56 3.20 5.52
C ARG A 428 34.45 2.44 4.78
N GLY A 429 34.67 1.26 4.21
CA GLY A 429 35.38 0.11 4.76
C GLY A 429 34.37 -1.03 4.68
N LYS A 430 34.43 -1.80 3.59
CA LYS A 430 33.55 -2.93 3.31
C LYS A 430 33.73 -3.99 4.39
N SER A 431 32.68 -4.30 5.14
CA SER A 431 32.62 -5.48 6.01
C SER A 431 31.77 -6.54 5.31
N GLN A 432 32.44 -7.48 4.63
CA GLN A 432 31.83 -8.73 4.20
C GLN A 432 31.58 -9.59 5.45
N ALA A 433 30.31 -9.71 5.85
CA ALA A 433 29.89 -10.73 6.80
C ALA A 433 29.55 -12.01 6.03
N HIS A 434 30.43 -13.01 6.17
CA HIS A 434 30.14 -14.42 5.89
C HIS A 434 28.82 -14.85 6.55
N GLN A 435 27.82 -15.23 5.74
CA GLN A 435 26.75 -16.12 6.20
C GLN A 435 26.94 -17.49 5.57
N LYS A 436 27.50 -18.36 6.41
CA LYS A 436 27.66 -19.80 6.25
C LYS A 436 26.27 -20.45 6.38
N TRP A 437 25.60 -20.73 5.26
CA TRP A 437 24.39 -21.56 5.26
C TRP A 437 24.79 -23.03 5.17
N LYS A 438 24.50 -23.77 6.25
CA LYS A 438 24.62 -25.22 6.32
C LYS A 438 23.62 -25.87 5.36
N ALA A 439 24.13 -26.74 4.51
CA ALA A 439 23.34 -27.74 3.81
C ALA A 439 22.96 -28.86 4.80
N GLY A 440 21.66 -29.14 4.91
CA GLY A 440 21.09 -30.45 5.23
C GLY A 440 19.97 -30.65 4.20
N GLY A 441 19.83 -31.75 3.48
CA GLY A 441 20.14 -33.12 3.83
C GLY A 441 18.84 -33.91 3.95
N ARG A 442 18.39 -34.47 2.82
CA ARG A 442 17.52 -35.66 2.62
C ARG A 442 16.14 -35.77 3.28
N ALA A 443 15.14 -35.97 2.43
CA ALA A 443 14.26 -37.15 2.33
C ALA A 443 13.43 -36.95 1.03
N SER A 444 13.55 -37.69 -0.07
CA SER A 444 13.26 -39.12 -0.27
C SER A 444 11.91 -39.54 0.31
N PHE A 445 10.84 -39.25 -0.42
CA PHE A 445 9.70 -40.12 -0.68
C PHE A 445 9.17 -39.84 -2.08
#